data_AF-A7E9H5-F1
#
_entry.id   AF-A7E9H5-F1
#
_cell.length_a   1.000
_cell.length_b   1.000
_cell.length_c   1.000
_cell.angle_alpha   90.00
_cell.angle_beta   90.00
_cell.angle_gamma   90.00
#
_symmetry.space_group_name_H-M   'P 1'
#
loop_
_entity.id
_entity.type
_entity.pdbx_description
1 polymer ?
#
loop_
_entity_poly.entity_id
_entity_poly.type
_entity_poly.pdbx_seq_one_letter_code
_entity_poly.pdbx_strand_id
1 'polypeptide(L)'
;MAVAHPCTVSRTEVTYLLAPQAIPNENGEMELRAIQTVTDEIIRYEDGKWNESPQAGLHLELEDFATEDVVSNFEPVNEPMKDSLFISARSFCEYIESDETNTAMIKAKRGIIRSRRLFVKKRARSITPEEELDKDRRRKIRKELQTDSLAGA
;
A
#
# COMPACT_ATOMS: atom_id res chain seq x y z
N MET A 1 -10.67 25.64 51.24
CA MET A 1 -9.48 25.42 50.40
C MET A 1 -9.85 24.34 49.39
N ALA A 2 -10.19 24.72 48.15
CA ALA A 2 -10.48 23.78 47.07
C ALA A 2 -9.23 23.72 46.17
N VAL A 3 -8.61 22.54 46.12
CA VAL A 3 -7.41 22.30 45.31
C VAL A 3 -7.86 22.04 43.89
N ALA A 4 -7.71 23.03 43.02
CA ALA A 4 -7.90 22.88 41.58
C ALA A 4 -6.88 21.86 41.07
N HIS A 5 -7.36 20.72 40.60
CA HIS A 5 -6.54 19.77 39.86
C HIS A 5 -6.40 20.29 38.43
N PRO A 6 -5.18 20.40 37.87
CA PRO A 6 -5.03 20.76 36.47
C PRO A 6 -5.62 19.65 35.61
N CYS A 7 -6.66 19.97 34.86
CA CYS A 7 -7.20 19.13 33.80
C CYS A 7 -6.12 19.05 32.71
N THR A 8 -5.33 17.99 32.74
CA THR A 8 -4.36 17.69 31.69
C THR A 8 -5.14 17.35 30.43
N VAL A 9 -5.13 18.28 29.48
CA VAL A 9 -5.62 18.06 28.11
C VAL A 9 -4.77 16.93 27.52
N SER A 10 -5.35 15.73 27.47
CA SER A 10 -4.74 14.57 26.84
C SER A 10 -4.56 14.87 25.36
N ARG A 11 -3.31 14.92 24.92
CA ARG A 11 -2.91 15.07 23.53
C ARG A 11 -3.35 13.79 22.82
N THR A 12 -4.37 13.87 21.97
CA THR A 12 -4.79 12.74 21.14
C THR A 12 -3.76 12.57 20.01
N GLU A 13 -3.06 11.43 19.99
CA GLU A 13 -2.24 11.06 18.84
C GLU A 13 -3.17 10.68 17.68
N VAL A 14 -3.24 11.59 16.71
CA VAL A 14 -3.88 11.36 15.42
C VAL A 14 -3.08 10.31 14.67
N THR A 15 -3.63 9.10 14.55
CA THR A 15 -3.09 8.10 13.63
C THR A 15 -3.62 8.43 12.25
N TYR A 16 -2.71 8.72 11.31
CA TYR A 16 -3.06 8.96 9.92
C TYR A 16 -3.21 7.61 9.22
N LEU A 17 -4.43 7.26 8.84
CA LEU A 17 -4.71 6.10 8.02
C LEU A 17 -4.72 6.52 6.54
N LEU A 18 -4.02 5.75 5.71
CA LEU A 18 -4.07 5.93 4.26
C LEU A 18 -5.30 5.18 3.75
N ALA A 19 -6.40 5.89 3.55
CA ALA A 19 -7.61 5.35 2.96
C ALA A 19 -7.61 5.73 1.47
N PRO A 20 -7.59 4.76 0.54
CA PRO A 20 -7.86 5.09 -0.84
C PRO A 20 -9.30 5.58 -0.98
N GLN A 21 -9.51 6.43 -1.97
CA GLN A 21 -10.84 6.90 -2.35
C GLN A 21 -10.90 6.98 -3.87
N ALA A 22 -12.03 6.55 -4.44
CA ALA A 22 -12.32 6.79 -5.85
C ALA A 22 -12.78 8.23 -6.04
N ILE A 23 -12.02 9.03 -6.79
CA ILE A 23 -12.25 10.46 -7.02
C ILE A 23 -12.25 10.73 -8.52
N PRO A 24 -13.16 11.57 -9.05
CA PRO A 24 -13.16 11.93 -10.47
C PRO A 24 -11.87 12.66 -10.86
N ASN A 25 -11.27 12.26 -11.98
CA ASN A 25 -10.16 12.96 -12.61
C ASN A 25 -10.64 14.13 -13.49
N GLU A 26 -9.71 14.83 -14.15
CA GLU A 26 -10.02 15.97 -15.03
C GLU A 26 -10.93 15.61 -16.23
N ASN A 27 -10.99 14.32 -16.59
CA ASN A 27 -11.83 13.80 -17.67
C ASN A 27 -13.19 13.29 -17.17
N GLY A 28 -13.44 13.35 -15.85
CA GLY A 28 -14.66 12.82 -15.22
C GLY A 28 -14.66 11.31 -14.98
N GLU A 29 -13.54 10.62 -15.18
CA GLU A 29 -13.39 9.19 -14.89
C GLU A 29 -12.94 8.99 -13.43
N MET A 30 -13.45 7.96 -12.76
CA MET A 30 -13.09 7.66 -11.37
C MET A 30 -11.68 7.07 -11.29
N GLU A 31 -10.80 7.71 -10.52
CA GLU A 31 -9.43 7.27 -10.24
C GLU A 31 -9.26 7.01 -8.74
N LEU A 32 -8.62 5.89 -8.38
CA LEU A 32 -8.25 5.62 -6.99
C LEU A 32 -7.08 6.50 -6.58
N ARG A 33 -7.28 7.33 -5.55
CA ARG A 33 -6.23 8.13 -4.93
C ARG A 33 -6.08 7.77 -3.48
N ALA A 34 -4.82 7.66 -3.05
CA ALA A 34 -4.49 7.46 -1.65
C ALA A 34 -4.69 8.79 -0.91
N ILE A 35 -5.72 8.87 -0.07
CA ILE A 35 -5.96 10.03 0.79
C ILE A 35 -5.46 9.68 2.20
N GLN A 36 -4.75 10.63 2.80
CA GLN A 36 -4.43 10.57 4.20
C GLN A 36 -5.65 11.05 5.00
N THR A 37 -6.36 10.12 5.62
CA THR A 37 -7.53 10.41 6.45
C THR A 37 -7.11 10.37 7.92
N VAL A 38 -7.52 11.41 8.66
CA VAL A 38 -7.39 11.43 10.12
C VAL A 38 -8.58 10.70 10.70
N THR A 39 -8.35 9.54 11.29
CA THR A 39 -9.37 8.77 12.02
C THR A 39 -9.20 9.01 13.51
N ASP A 40 -10.30 9.23 14.23
CA ASP A 40 -10.31 9.37 15.70
C ASP A 40 -10.08 8.02 16.44
N GLU A 41 -9.73 6.96 15.71
CA GLU A 41 -9.53 5.63 16.26
C GLU A 41 -8.10 5.47 16.80
N ILE A 42 -8.01 5.16 18.10
CA ILE A 42 -6.73 4.92 18.79
C ILE A 42 -6.39 3.44 18.64
N ILE A 43 -5.39 3.14 17.82
CA ILE A 43 -4.87 1.77 17.61
C ILE A 43 -3.74 1.46 18.60
N ARG A 44 -2.85 2.44 18.85
CA ARG A 44 -1.70 2.34 19.77
C ARG A 44 -1.70 3.57 20.68
N TYR A 45 -1.48 3.37 21.96
CA TYR A 45 -1.32 4.44 22.95
C TYR A 45 0.12 4.95 23.00
N GLU A 46 0.32 6.13 23.61
CA GLU A 46 1.64 6.74 23.81
C GLU A 46 2.62 5.86 24.61
N ASP A 47 2.11 4.96 25.46
CA ASP A 47 2.93 3.99 26.21
C ASP A 47 3.42 2.81 25.34
N GLY A 48 3.06 2.82 24.06
CA GLY A 48 3.40 1.81 23.07
C GLY A 48 2.46 0.60 23.06
N LYS A 49 1.51 0.50 23.99
CA LYS A 49 0.55 -0.62 24.02
C LYS A 49 -0.56 -0.43 23.00
N TRP A 50 -1.03 -1.53 22.45
CA TRP A 50 -2.21 -1.51 21.59
C TRP A 50 -3.49 -1.32 22.40
N ASN A 51 -4.52 -0.84 21.73
CA ASN A 51 -5.85 -0.76 22.29
C ASN A 51 -6.47 -2.17 22.43
N GLU A 52 -6.92 -2.52 23.63
CA GLU A 52 -7.53 -3.82 23.95
C GLU A 52 -9.01 -3.94 23.54
N SER A 53 -9.63 -2.83 23.10
CA SER A 53 -11.00 -2.85 22.60
C SER A 53 -11.12 -3.84 21.44
N PRO A 54 -12.10 -4.77 21.45
CA PRO A 54 -12.31 -5.72 20.37
C PRO A 54 -12.58 -5.07 19.00
N GLN A 55 -13.07 -3.83 19.02
CA GLN A 55 -13.39 -3.05 17.83
C GLN A 55 -12.19 -2.23 17.34
N ALA A 56 -11.17 -2.04 18.17
CA ALA A 56 -10.01 -1.25 17.81
C ALA A 56 -9.13 -1.99 16.79
N GLY A 57 -8.89 -1.36 15.66
CA GLY A 57 -8.04 -1.91 14.62
C GLY A 57 -8.22 -1.21 13.29
N LEU A 58 -7.88 -1.92 12.22
CA LEU A 58 -8.06 -1.44 10.87
C LEU A 58 -9.19 -2.23 10.23
N HIS A 59 -10.26 -1.52 9.87
CA HIS A 59 -11.36 -2.03 9.07
C HIS A 59 -11.09 -1.64 7.61
N LEU A 60 -11.11 -2.63 6.72
CA LEU A 60 -10.89 -2.44 5.30
C LEU A 60 -12.13 -2.95 4.58
N GLU A 61 -12.85 -2.05 3.92
CA GLU A 61 -14.05 -2.38 3.17
C GLU A 61 -13.75 -2.26 1.67
N LEU A 62 -14.30 -3.16 0.85
CA LEU A 62 -14.04 -3.13 -0.60
C LEU A 62 -14.43 -1.78 -1.24
N GLU A 63 -15.47 -1.15 -0.71
CA GLU A 63 -15.97 0.16 -1.12
C GLU A 63 -14.89 1.26 -1.02
N ASP A 64 -13.96 1.15 -0.08
CA ASP A 64 -12.85 2.10 0.04
C ASP A 64 -11.84 1.94 -1.11
N PHE A 65 -11.78 0.78 -1.76
CA PHE A 65 -10.75 0.42 -2.75
C PHE A 65 -11.30 0.22 -4.17
N ALA A 66 -12.59 0.39 -4.39
CA ALA A 66 -13.25 0.01 -5.64
C ALA A 66 -14.36 0.99 -6.01
N THR A 67 -14.68 1.08 -7.31
CA THR A 67 -15.85 1.85 -7.77
C THR A 67 -17.13 1.07 -7.50
N GLU A 68 -18.27 1.76 -7.44
CA GLU A 68 -19.60 1.15 -7.28
C GLU A 68 -19.86 0.03 -8.29
N ASP A 69 -19.42 0.20 -9.54
CA ASP A 69 -19.52 -0.83 -10.59
C ASP A 69 -18.76 -2.11 -10.21
N VAL A 70 -17.58 -1.98 -9.57
CA VAL A 70 -16.80 -3.13 -9.13
C VAL A 70 -17.46 -3.76 -7.91
N VAL A 71 -17.87 -2.97 -6.92
CA VAL A 71 -18.53 -3.46 -5.70
C VAL A 71 -19.83 -4.22 -6.04
N SER A 72 -20.68 -3.64 -6.90
CA SER A 72 -21.96 -4.25 -7.33
C SER A 72 -21.80 -5.53 -8.14
N ASN A 73 -20.66 -5.72 -8.84
CA ASN A 73 -20.35 -6.98 -9.51
C ASN A 73 -20.04 -8.13 -8.53
N PHE A 74 -19.69 -7.80 -7.28
CA PHE A 74 -19.36 -8.78 -6.25
C PHE A 74 -20.47 -8.98 -5.22
N GLU A 75 -21.49 -8.11 -5.14
CA GLU A 75 -22.65 -8.31 -4.27
C GLU A 75 -23.47 -9.55 -4.73
N PRO A 76 -23.53 -10.65 -3.97
CA PRO A 76 -24.45 -11.72 -4.27
C PRO A 76 -25.87 -11.29 -3.88
N VAL A 77 -26.82 -11.55 -4.79
CA VAL A 77 -28.27 -11.24 -4.68
C VAL A 77 -28.94 -11.74 -3.38
N ASN A 78 -28.29 -12.60 -2.58
CA ASN A 78 -28.90 -13.22 -1.39
C ASN A 78 -28.01 -13.31 -0.14
N GLU A 79 -26.78 -12.79 -0.13
CA GLU A 79 -25.96 -12.76 1.10
C GLU A 79 -25.20 -11.43 1.19
N PRO A 80 -25.20 -10.73 2.35
CA PRO A 80 -24.37 -9.55 2.52
C PRO A 80 -22.89 -9.94 2.37
N MET A 81 -22.18 -9.28 1.46
CA MET A 81 -20.75 -9.48 1.24
C MET A 81 -20.00 -9.44 2.58
N LYS A 82 -19.18 -10.47 2.81
CA LYS A 82 -18.32 -10.62 3.99
C LYS A 82 -16.96 -9.95 3.76
N ASP A 83 -16.94 -8.87 2.99
CA ASP A 83 -15.70 -8.27 2.45
C ASP A 83 -15.12 -7.16 3.31
N SER A 84 -15.57 -7.07 4.57
CA SER A 84 -14.86 -6.33 5.59
C SER A 84 -13.71 -7.18 6.12
N LEU A 85 -12.49 -6.75 5.84
CA LEU A 85 -11.28 -7.31 6.43
C LEU A 85 -10.92 -6.51 7.67
N PHE A 86 -10.96 -7.16 8.83
CA PHE A 86 -10.56 -6.56 10.09
C PHE A 86 -9.16 -7.02 10.53
N ILE A 87 -8.27 -6.07 10.80
CA ILE A 87 -6.96 -6.31 11.40
C ILE A 87 -6.98 -5.71 12.81
N SER A 88 -6.94 -6.56 13.83
CA SER A 88 -6.96 -6.10 15.22
C SER A 88 -5.80 -5.16 15.55
N ALA A 89 -6.02 -4.24 16.49
CA ALA A 89 -4.98 -3.32 16.98
C ALA A 89 -3.72 -4.05 17.46
N ARG A 90 -3.89 -5.21 18.10
CA ARG A 90 -2.77 -6.07 18.51
C ARG A 90 -1.94 -6.52 17.32
N SER A 91 -2.56 -7.16 16.34
CA SER A 91 -1.87 -7.66 15.15
C SER A 91 -1.18 -6.52 14.40
N PHE A 92 -1.87 -5.39 14.27
CA PHE A 92 -1.32 -4.20 13.61
C PHE A 92 -0.06 -3.68 14.33
N CYS A 93 -0.10 -3.57 15.66
CA CYS A 93 1.06 -3.14 16.44
C CYS A 93 2.21 -4.15 16.37
N GLU A 94 1.94 -5.45 16.43
CA GLU A 94 2.95 -6.50 16.25
C GLU A 94 3.68 -6.37 14.89
N TYR A 95 2.94 -6.08 13.81
CA TYR A 95 3.53 -5.81 12.50
C TYR A 95 4.41 -4.56 12.50
N ILE A 96 3.94 -3.45 13.05
CA ILE A 96 4.71 -2.21 13.14
C ILE A 96 6.01 -2.43 13.93
N GLU A 97 5.94 -3.07 15.09
CA GLU A 97 7.12 -3.34 15.91
C GLU A 97 8.12 -4.24 15.19
N SER A 98 7.65 -5.25 14.46
CA SER A 98 8.51 -6.10 13.63
C SER A 98 9.24 -5.31 12.54
N ASP A 99 8.59 -4.32 11.93
CA ASP A 99 9.18 -3.50 10.88
C ASP A 99 10.11 -2.42 11.45
N GLU A 100 9.74 -1.80 12.57
CA GLU A 100 10.58 -0.84 13.30
C GLU A 100 11.88 -1.50 13.77
N THR A 101 11.80 -2.70 14.34
CA THR A 101 12.99 -3.46 14.75
C THR A 101 13.86 -3.83 13.55
N ASN A 102 13.27 -4.27 12.44
CA ASN A 102 14.00 -4.58 11.21
C ASN A 102 14.68 -3.33 10.63
N THR A 103 13.96 -2.21 10.59
CA THR A 103 14.48 -0.91 10.13
C THR A 103 15.62 -0.43 11.03
N ALA A 104 15.51 -0.61 12.35
CA ALA A 104 16.57 -0.29 13.30
C ALA A 104 17.82 -1.14 13.06
N MET A 105 17.67 -2.44 12.79
CA MET A 105 18.79 -3.33 12.44
C MET A 105 19.49 -2.88 11.14
N ILE A 106 18.72 -2.56 10.11
CA ILE A 106 19.24 -2.06 8.82
C ILE A 106 20.02 -0.75 9.03
N LYS A 107 19.45 0.22 9.76
CA LYS A 107 20.11 1.49 10.10
C LYS A 107 21.40 1.28 10.90
N ALA A 108 21.39 0.33 11.83
CA ALA A 108 22.58 -0.04 12.61
C ALA A 108 23.61 -0.87 11.84
N LYS A 109 23.36 -1.19 10.56
CA LYS A 109 24.16 -2.11 9.73
C LYS A 109 24.40 -3.46 10.41
N ARG A 110 23.45 -3.90 11.23
CA ARG A 110 23.50 -5.20 11.92
C ARG A 110 22.69 -6.21 11.12
N GLY A 111 23.31 -7.32 10.76
CA GLY A 111 22.69 -8.42 9.99
C GLY A 111 23.11 -8.48 8.52
N ILE A 112 22.73 -9.56 7.84
CA ILE A 112 22.96 -9.75 6.42
C ILE A 112 21.78 -9.13 5.66
N ILE A 113 21.96 -7.91 5.16
CA ILE A 113 21.04 -7.34 4.18
C ILE A 113 21.18 -8.17 2.91
N ARG A 114 20.33 -9.20 2.75
CA ARG A 114 20.15 -9.80 1.43
C ARG A 114 19.52 -8.71 0.57
N SER A 115 20.29 -8.14 -0.36
CA SER A 115 19.68 -7.36 -1.43
C SER A 115 18.64 -8.28 -2.06
N ARG A 116 17.35 -8.00 -1.87
CA ARG A 116 16.30 -8.65 -2.66
C ARG A 116 16.70 -8.30 -4.08
N ARG A 117 17.23 -9.26 -4.84
CA ARG A 117 17.51 -9.06 -6.26
C ARG A 117 16.15 -8.87 -6.90
N LEU A 118 15.65 -7.63 -6.91
CA LEU A 118 14.41 -7.22 -7.56
C LEU A 118 14.53 -7.29 -9.09
N PHE A 119 15.70 -7.63 -9.61
CA PHE A 119 15.90 -8.02 -11.00
C PHE A 119 15.35 -9.43 -11.23
N VAL A 120 14.04 -9.61 -11.05
CA VAL A 120 13.32 -10.60 -11.84
C VAL A 120 13.49 -10.13 -13.28
N LYS A 121 14.34 -10.81 -14.06
CA LYS A 121 14.43 -10.55 -15.49
C LYS A 121 13.00 -10.63 -16.03
N LYS A 122 12.50 -9.51 -16.53
CA LYS A 122 11.21 -9.45 -17.23
C LYS A 122 11.20 -10.59 -18.24
N ARG A 123 10.17 -11.44 -18.22
CA ARG A 123 10.02 -12.50 -19.23
C ARG A 123 10.11 -11.86 -20.61
N ALA A 124 10.85 -12.48 -21.52
CA ALA A 124 10.95 -12.01 -22.90
C ALA A 124 9.52 -11.94 -23.47
N ARG A 125 9.11 -10.75 -23.93
CA ARG A 125 7.90 -10.62 -24.73
C ARG A 125 8.23 -11.07 -26.14
N SER A 126 7.24 -11.57 -26.87
CA SER A 126 7.36 -11.62 -28.33
C SER A 126 7.76 -10.23 -28.83
N ILE A 127 8.66 -10.19 -29.80
CA ILE A 127 9.13 -8.94 -30.39
C ILE A 127 7.92 -8.17 -30.90
N THR A 128 7.78 -6.91 -30.45
CA THR A 128 6.76 -6.00 -30.97
C THR A 128 6.99 -5.80 -32.48
N PRO A 129 5.99 -5.99 -33.34
CA PRO A 129 6.12 -5.79 -34.79
C PRO A 129 6.73 -4.43 -35.13
N GLU A 130 7.54 -4.37 -36.19
CA GLU A 130 8.29 -3.14 -36.55
C GLU A 130 7.31 -1.98 -36.86
N GLU A 131 6.13 -2.30 -37.37
CA GLU A 131 5.06 -1.36 -37.72
C GLU A 131 4.54 -0.57 -36.50
N GLU A 132 4.55 -1.18 -35.31
CA GLU A 132 4.02 -0.59 -34.07
C GLU A 132 5.08 0.19 -33.27
N LEU A 133 6.33 0.19 -33.73
CA LEU A 133 7.44 0.88 -33.07
C LEU A 133 7.61 2.30 -33.62
N ASP A 134 7.95 3.24 -32.74
CA ASP A 134 8.44 4.56 -33.15
C ASP A 134 9.79 4.47 -33.88
N LYS A 135 10.16 5.53 -34.62
CA LYS A 135 11.36 5.53 -35.49
C LYS A 135 12.66 5.27 -34.71
N ASP A 136 12.78 5.78 -33.49
CA ASP A 136 13.98 5.64 -32.68
C ASP A 136 14.11 4.23 -32.12
N ARG A 137 13.00 3.63 -31.72
CA ARG A 137 12.93 2.27 -31.21
C ARG A 137 13.14 1.24 -32.32
N ARG A 138 12.60 1.47 -33.52
CA ARG A 138 12.93 0.66 -34.73
C ARG A 138 14.44 0.65 -34.98
N ARG A 139 15.07 1.83 -34.95
CA ARG A 139 16.52 1.97 -35.19
C ARG A 139 17.34 1.24 -34.12
N LYS A 140 16.91 1.28 -32.85
CA LYS A 140 17.60 0.61 -31.74
C LYS A 140 17.52 -0.92 -31.85
N ILE A 141 16.34 -1.48 -32.10
CA ILE A 141 16.16 -2.93 -32.25
C ILE A 141 16.94 -3.47 -33.45
N ARG A 142 16.97 -2.73 -34.58
CA ARG A 142 17.76 -3.12 -35.75
C ARG A 142 19.26 -3.20 -35.46
N LYS A 143 19.79 -2.28 -34.64
CA LYS A 143 21.20 -2.32 -34.19
C LYS A 143 21.46 -3.50 -33.27
N GLU A 144 20.57 -3.78 -32.34
CA GLU A 144 20.68 -4.90 -31.39
C GLU A 144 20.68 -6.26 -32.11
N LEU A 145 19.82 -6.45 -33.11
CA LEU A 145 19.81 -7.65 -33.96
C LEU A 145 21.09 -7.82 -34.80
N GLN A 146 21.68 -6.71 -35.27
CA GLN A 146 22.95 -6.74 -36.00
C GLN A 146 24.13 -7.07 -35.08
N THR A 147 24.14 -6.56 -33.84
CA THR A 147 25.21 -6.87 -32.87
C THR A 147 25.16 -8.32 -32.41
N ASP A 148 23.97 -8.90 -32.25
CA ASP A 148 23.82 -10.30 -31.84
C ASP A 148 24.26 -11.28 -32.95
N SER A 149 24.13 -10.87 -34.23
CA SER A 149 24.61 -11.67 -35.37
C SER A 149 26.14 -11.69 -35.52
N LEU A 150 26.85 -10.71 -34.95
CA LEU A 150 28.32 -10.61 -34.97
C LEU A 150 28.98 -11.23 -33.74
N ALA A 151 28.24 -11.42 -32.65
CA ALA A 151 28.74 -12.04 -31.41
C ALA A 151 28.60 -13.58 -31.39
N GLY A 152 28.02 -14.16 -32.44
CA GLY A 152 27.77 -15.61 -32.58
C GLY A 152 28.59 -16.30 -33.68
N ALA A 153 29.67 -15.69 -34.17
CA ALA A 153 30.62 -16.29 -35.12
C ALA A 153 32.02 -16.40 -34.50
#